data_AF-A0A357CI13-F1
#
_entry.id   AF-A0A357CI13-F1
#
_cell.length_a   1.000
_cell.length_b   1.000
_cell.length_c   1.000
_cell.angle_alpha   90.00
_cell.angle_beta   90.00
_cell.angle_gamma   90.00
#
_symmetry.space_group_name_H-M   'P 1'
#
loop_
_entity.id
_entity.type
_entity.pdbx_description
1 polymer ?
#
loop_
_entity_poly.entity_id
_entity_poly.type
_entity_poly.pdbx_seq_one_letter_code
_entity_poly.pdbx_strand_id
1 'polypeptide(L)'
;MDITAPVKPPEQRRRRRRGGFFLRFLGFMFAASMIAFIAVAGAAAFVLWKVSQELPDYEVLAKYEPPVMTRIHANDGALIAEFARERRIYVPITAIPQCVIQAFISA
;
A
#
# COMPACT_ATOMS: atom_id res chain seq x y z
N MET A 1 84.28 -20.83 -8.61
CA MET A 1 83.22 -21.61 -7.95
C MET A 1 82.51 -20.67 -7.01
N ASP A 2 81.27 -20.33 -7.39
CA ASP A 2 80.12 -19.82 -6.62
C ASP A 2 80.31 -18.57 -5.76
N ILE A 3 79.86 -17.38 -6.22
CA ILE A 3 78.45 -16.94 -6.24
C ILE A 3 77.79 -17.10 -4.87
N THR A 4 77.96 -16.11 -4.00
CA THR A 4 76.94 -15.78 -2.98
C THR A 4 76.81 -14.25 -2.92
N ALA A 5 75.92 -13.72 -3.75
CA ALA A 5 75.48 -12.33 -3.67
C ALA A 5 74.84 -12.07 -2.29
N PRO A 6 75.00 -10.89 -1.69
CA PRO A 6 74.26 -10.57 -0.48
C PRO A 6 72.77 -10.51 -0.83
N VAL A 7 72.02 -11.48 -0.31
CA VAL A 7 70.55 -11.51 -0.41
C VAL A 7 70.02 -10.31 0.35
N LYS A 8 69.63 -9.27 -0.38
CA LYS A 8 68.90 -8.12 0.18
C LYS A 8 67.53 -8.63 0.65
N PRO A 9 67.10 -8.35 1.89
CA PRO A 9 65.81 -8.83 2.38
C PRO A 9 64.68 -8.30 1.47
N PRO A 10 63.63 -9.08 1.22
CA PRO A 10 62.56 -8.68 0.30
C PRO A 10 61.94 -7.36 0.79
N GLU A 11 61.96 -6.33 -0.07
CA GLU A 11 61.29 -5.06 0.20
C GLU A 11 59.79 -5.31 0.39
N GLN A 12 59.35 -5.34 1.64
CA GLN A 12 57.95 -5.38 2.00
C GLN A 12 57.33 -4.03 1.66
N ARG A 13 56.88 -3.89 0.41
CA ARG A 13 56.08 -2.75 -0.05
C ARG A 13 54.75 -2.79 0.68
N ARG A 14 54.69 -2.19 1.88
CA ARG A 14 53.44 -1.90 2.61
C ARG A 14 52.55 -1.14 1.64
N ARG A 15 51.59 -1.84 1.03
CA ARG A 15 50.51 -1.24 0.25
C ARG A 15 49.77 -0.28 1.18
N ARG A 16 50.13 0.99 1.11
CA ARG A 16 49.39 2.10 1.71
C ARG A 16 47.97 2.02 1.16
N ARG A 17 47.03 1.53 1.96
CA ARG A 17 45.59 1.62 1.69
C ARG A 17 45.17 3.09 1.82
N ARG A 18 45.54 3.90 0.83
CA ARG A 18 45.10 5.29 0.66
C ARG A 18 43.84 5.26 -0.19
N GLY A 19 42.72 5.02 0.46
CA GLY A 19 41.39 5.08 -0.15
C GLY A 19 40.25 5.00 0.87
N GLY A 20 40.56 5.18 2.16
CA GLY A 20 39.62 4.88 3.23
C GLY A 20 38.63 6.00 3.55
N PHE A 21 38.85 7.24 3.11
CA PHE A 21 37.98 8.34 3.52
C PHE A 21 36.64 8.33 2.77
N PHE A 22 36.66 8.25 1.43
CA PHE A 22 35.44 8.14 0.62
C PHE A 22 34.64 6.87 0.92
N LEU A 23 35.31 5.73 1.13
CA LEU A 23 34.63 4.48 1.45
C LEU A 23 34.02 4.49 2.87
N ARG A 24 34.66 5.15 3.83
CA ARG A 24 34.08 5.36 5.18
C ARG A 24 32.95 6.38 5.16
N PHE A 25 33.05 7.43 4.34
CA PHE A 25 31.99 8.41 4.15
C PHE A 25 30.75 7.78 3.51
N LEU A 26 30.92 7.00 2.44
CA LEU A 26 29.84 6.27 1.80
C LEU A 26 29.22 5.21 2.73
N GLY A 27 30.05 4.49 3.50
CA GLY A 27 29.58 3.55 4.51
C GLY A 27 28.79 4.22 5.64
N PHE A 28 29.20 5.41 6.07
CA PHE A 28 28.48 6.21 7.06
C PHE A 28 27.14 6.72 6.53
N MET A 29 27.11 7.24 5.30
CA MET A 29 25.88 7.68 4.64
C MET A 29 24.90 6.51 4.44
N PHE A 30 25.40 5.34 4.03
CA PHE A 30 24.58 4.14 3.90
C PHE A 30 24.01 3.66 5.25
N ALA A 31 24.82 3.68 6.31
CA ALA A 31 24.35 3.34 7.65
C ALA A 31 23.28 4.33 8.15
N ALA A 32 23.51 5.64 7.94
CA ALA A 32 22.54 6.67 8.30
C ALA A 32 21.23 6.53 7.51
N SER A 33 21.30 6.26 6.20
CA SER A 33 20.11 6.04 5.38
C SER A 33 19.35 4.78 5.79
N MET A 34 20.06 3.71 6.17
CA MET A 34 19.43 2.47 6.62
C MET A 34 18.66 2.68 7.92
N ILE A 35 19.23 3.42 8.87
CA ILE A 35 18.57 3.76 10.13
C ILE A 35 17.33 4.63 9.87
N ALA A 36 17.45 5.64 9.00
CA ALA A 36 16.33 6.50 8.62
C ALA A 36 15.21 5.69 7.94
N PHE A 37 15.57 4.77 7.04
CA PHE A 37 14.62 3.91 6.36
C PHE A 37 13.85 3.01 7.33
N ILE A 38 14.53 2.38 8.29
CA ILE A 38 13.89 1.53 9.30
C ILE A 38 12.96 2.37 10.18
N ALA A 39 13.36 3.59 10.57
CA ALA A 39 12.51 4.49 11.33
C ALA A 39 11.23 4.88 10.58
N VAL A 40 11.35 5.22 9.29
CA VAL A 40 10.19 5.54 8.43
C VAL A 40 9.30 4.32 8.23
N ALA A 41 9.86 3.15 7.96
CA ALA A 41 9.11 1.91 7.79
C ALA A 41 8.36 1.53 9.07
N GLY A 42 8.99 1.67 10.23
CA GLY A 42 8.36 1.43 11.53
C GLY A 42 7.23 2.42 11.82
N ALA A 43 7.42 3.71 11.52
CA ALA A 43 6.37 4.71 11.64
C ALA A 43 5.19 4.42 10.70
N ALA A 44 5.45 4.06 9.45
CA ALA A 44 4.41 3.67 8.50
C ALA A 44 3.63 2.44 8.97
N ALA A 45 4.31 1.41 9.46
CA ALA A 45 3.66 0.21 10.02
C ALA A 45 2.79 0.54 11.24
N PHE A 46 3.26 1.42 12.12
CA PHE A 46 2.49 1.88 13.28
C PHE A 46 1.24 2.66 12.87
N VAL A 47 1.36 3.57 11.90
CA VAL A 47 0.22 4.31 11.36
C VAL A 47 -0.78 3.37 10.71
N LEU A 48 -0.33 2.42 9.88
CA LEU A 48 -1.21 1.43 9.26
C LEU A 48 -1.94 0.59 10.31
N TRP A 49 -1.24 0.12 11.34
CA TRP A 49 -1.86 -0.64 12.43
C TRP A 49 -2.91 0.16 13.19
N LYS A 50 -2.60 1.44 13.50
CA LYS A 50 -3.55 2.34 14.17
C LYS A 50 -4.78 2.59 13.32
N VAL A 51 -4.58 2.90 12.03
CA VAL A 51 -5.69 3.12 11.09
C VAL A 51 -6.53 1.85 10.98
N SER A 52 -5.92 0.67 10.83
CA SER A 52 -6.65 -0.61 10.77
C SER A 52 -7.50 -0.90 12.00
N GLN A 53 -7.16 -0.38 13.19
CA GLN A 53 -7.98 -0.52 14.40
C GLN A 53 -9.15 0.47 14.46
N GLU A 54 -9.01 1.63 13.84
CA GLU A 54 -10.04 2.67 13.79
C GLU A 54 -11.01 2.47 12.62
N LEU A 55 -10.77 1.52 11.71
CA LEU A 55 -11.70 1.20 10.65
C LEU A 55 -12.94 0.51 11.23
N PRO A 56 -14.13 1.14 11.17
CA PRO A 56 -15.37 0.50 11.57
C PRO A 56 -15.65 -0.70 10.67
N ASP A 57 -16.25 -1.73 11.27
CA ASP A 57 -16.51 -3.00 10.60
C ASP A 57 -17.36 -2.79 9.33
N TYR A 58 -16.92 -3.43 8.23
CA TYR A 58 -17.54 -3.31 6.90
C TYR A 58 -18.98 -3.84 6.87
N GLU A 59 -19.41 -4.51 7.94
CA GLU A 59 -20.73 -5.13 8.07
C GLU A 59 -21.91 -4.17 7.87
N VAL A 60 -21.75 -2.87 8.15
CA VAL A 60 -22.84 -1.89 7.95
C VAL A 60 -23.12 -1.65 6.46
N LEU A 61 -22.09 -1.75 5.61
CA LEU A 61 -22.26 -1.64 4.15
C LEU A 61 -22.81 -2.94 3.55
N ALA A 62 -22.47 -4.09 4.14
CA ALA A 62 -22.93 -5.40 3.69
C ALA A 62 -24.44 -5.62 3.96
N LYS A 63 -24.99 -4.99 5.01
CA LYS A 63 -26.40 -5.09 5.41
C LYS A 63 -27.19 -3.81 5.11
N TYR A 64 -26.87 -3.13 4.02
CA TYR A 64 -27.67 -1.99 3.59
C TYR A 64 -28.99 -2.48 2.97
N GLU A 65 -30.09 -2.27 3.70
CA GLU A 65 -31.44 -2.56 3.22
C GLU A 65 -32.12 -1.25 2.79
N PRO A 66 -32.11 -0.92 1.49
CA PRO A 66 -32.66 0.35 1.03
C PRO A 66 -34.16 0.43 1.27
N PRO A 67 -34.69 1.59 1.71
CA PRO A 67 -36.13 1.79 1.83
C PRO A 67 -36.77 1.68 0.44
N VAL A 68 -37.62 0.68 0.25
CA VAL A 68 -38.37 0.45 -0.99
C VAL A 68 -39.67 1.25 -1.00
N MET A 69 -40.06 1.67 -2.20
CA MET A 69 -41.30 2.39 -2.47
C MET A 69 -42.54 1.58 -2.05
N THR A 70 -43.50 2.24 -1.39
CA THR A 70 -44.81 1.62 -1.10
C THR A 70 -45.74 1.80 -2.29
N ARG A 71 -46.37 0.70 -2.70
CA ARG A 71 -47.25 0.66 -3.86
C ARG A 71 -48.69 0.34 -3.43
N ILE A 72 -49.62 1.21 -3.77
CA ILE A 72 -51.05 1.05 -3.44
C ILE A 72 -51.80 0.54 -4.67
N HIS A 73 -52.48 -0.59 -4.55
CA HIS A 73 -53.27 -1.21 -5.61
C HIS A 73 -54.78 -1.08 -5.35
N ALA A 74 -55.56 -0.95 -6.41
CA ALA A 74 -57.02 -0.99 -6.40
C ALA A 74 -57.54 -2.43 -6.32
N ASN A 75 -58.84 -2.59 -6.06
CA ASN A 75 -59.48 -3.91 -5.92
C ASN A 75 -59.47 -4.75 -7.21
N ASP A 76 -59.21 -4.10 -8.36
CA ASP A 76 -59.02 -4.70 -9.68
C ASP A 76 -57.53 -4.98 -10.00
N GLY A 77 -56.62 -4.69 -9.07
CA GLY A 77 -55.17 -4.84 -9.22
C GLY A 77 -54.47 -3.64 -9.88
N ALA A 78 -55.21 -2.64 -10.36
CA ALA A 78 -54.63 -1.46 -10.99
C ALA A 78 -53.81 -0.64 -9.98
N LEU A 79 -52.70 -0.06 -10.43
CA LEU A 79 -51.83 0.78 -9.60
C LEU A 79 -52.51 2.13 -9.33
N ILE A 80 -52.81 2.44 -8.07
CA ILE A 80 -53.42 3.72 -7.66
C ILE A 80 -52.35 4.79 -7.48
N ALA A 81 -51.33 4.48 -6.68
CA ALA A 81 -50.27 5.43 -6.34
C ALA A 81 -49.01 4.73 -5.83
N GLU A 82 -47.86 5.32 -6.09
CA GLU A 82 -46.56 4.94 -5.55
C GLU A 82 -46.05 6.06 -4.65
N PHE A 83 -45.75 5.75 -3.39
CA PHE A 83 -45.20 6.71 -2.44
C PHE A 83 -43.72 6.39 -2.19
N ALA A 84 -42.84 7.33 -2.54
CA ALA A 84 -41.41 7.27 -2.26
C ALA A 84 -40.84 8.67 -2.04
N ARG A 85 -39.93 8.82 -1.08
CA ARG A 85 -39.22 10.09 -0.83
C ARG A 85 -38.18 10.37 -1.91
N GLU A 86 -37.64 9.31 -2.51
CA GLU A 86 -36.66 9.34 -3.58
C GLU A 86 -36.91 8.18 -4.55
N ARG A 87 -36.66 8.40 -5.84
CA ARG A 87 -36.85 7.39 -6.89
C ARG A 87 -35.64 6.46 -6.97
N ARG A 88 -35.50 5.55 -6.01
CA ARG A 88 -34.43 4.54 -5.98
C ARG A 88 -35.00 3.16 -6.30
N ILE A 89 -34.31 2.40 -7.15
CA ILE A 89 -34.63 1.00 -7.46
C ILE A 89 -33.44 0.17 -6.99
N TYR A 90 -33.71 -0.87 -6.18
CA TYR A 90 -32.67 -1.81 -5.79
C TYR A 90 -32.29 -2.68 -6.99
N VAL A 91 -31.00 -2.69 -7.34
CA VAL A 91 -30.44 -3.50 -8.42
C VAL A 91 -29.29 -4.32 -7.86
N PRO A 92 -29.36 -5.67 -7.90
CA PRO A 92 -28.25 -6.50 -7.43
C PRO A 92 -27.04 -6.33 -8.35
N ILE A 93 -25.83 -6.42 -7.78
CA ILE A 93 -24.56 -6.21 -8.51
C ILE A 93 -24.39 -7.13 -9.74
N THR A 94 -24.97 -8.33 -9.70
CA THR A 94 -24.94 -9.30 -10.80
C THR A 94 -25.76 -8.87 -12.03
N ALA A 95 -26.71 -7.94 -11.86
CA ALA A 95 -27.51 -7.40 -12.95
C ALA A 95 -26.88 -6.15 -13.60
N ILE A 96 -25.79 -5.61 -13.01
CA ILE A 96 -25.14 -4.39 -13.49
C ILE A 96 -24.09 -4.74 -14.55
N PRO A 97 -24.13 -4.10 -15.74
CA PRO A 97 -23.11 -4.31 -16.77
C PRO A 97 -21.70 -3.93 -16.32
N GLN A 98 -20.70 -4.74 -16.69
CA GLN A 98 -19.30 -4.52 -16.30
C GLN A 98 -18.74 -3.16 -16.75
N CYS A 99 -19.17 -2.66 -17.91
CA CYS A 99 -18.76 -1.35 -18.42
C CYS A 99 -19.18 -0.20 -17.48
N VAL A 100 -20.35 -0.29 -16.84
CA VAL A 100 -20.83 0.72 -15.89
C VAL A 100 -20.01 0.69 -14.61
N ILE A 101 -19.68 -0.51 -14.11
CA ILE A 101 -18.84 -0.70 -12.93
C ILE A 101 -17.45 -0.11 -13.17
N GLN A 102 -16.84 -0.43 -14.31
CA GLN A 102 -15.52 0.07 -14.67
C GLN A 102 -15.49 1.58 -14.82
N ALA A 103 -16.50 2.17 -15.47
CA ALA A 103 -16.60 3.63 -15.62
C ALA A 103 -16.67 4.36 -14.28
N PHE A 104 -17.30 3.75 -13.27
CA PHE A 104 -17.42 4.33 -11.93
C PHE A 104 -16.13 4.21 -11.11
N ILE A 105 -15.35 3.14 -11.30
CA ILE A 105 -14.08 2.90 -10.57
C ILE A 105 -12.95 3.75 -11.16
N SER A 106 -12.99 4.05 -12.46
CA SER A 106 -11.93 4.78 -13.17
C SER A 106 -12.03 6.30 -13.07
N ALA A 107 -13.12 6.83 -12.52
CA ALA A 107 -13.37 8.28 -12.37
C ALA A 107 -12.69 8.83 -11.12
#